data_AF-A0A645FRF5-F1
#
_entry.id   AF-A0A645FRF5-F1
#
_cell.length_a   1.000
_cell.length_b   1.000
_cell.length_c   1.000
_cell.angle_alpha   90.00
_cell.angle_beta   90.00
_cell.angle_gamma   90.00
#
_symmetry.space_group_name_H-M   'P 1'
#
loop_
_entity.id
_entity.type
_entity.pdbx_description
1 polymer ?
#
loop_
_entity_poly.entity_id
_entity_poly.type
_entity_poly.pdbx_seq_one_letter_code
_entity_poly.pdbx_strand_id
1 'polypeptide(L)' 'MDVSTLNQFQSLMGTYWFVWIAIALIPAVIMGIFTAKLAKKKGYHGYFFTGFFFNLIGLIYVVGLPLSRDRQD' A
#
# COMPACT_ATOMS: atom_id res chain seq x y z
N MET A 1 17.08 -2.41 33.49
CA MET A 1 17.78 -2.71 32.22
C MET A 1 19.17 -2.12 32.32
N ASP A 2 20.19 -2.90 32.04
CA ASP A 2 21.57 -2.44 32.05
C ASP A 2 21.88 -1.63 30.77
N VAL A 3 22.82 -0.70 30.83
CA VAL A 3 23.21 0.17 29.71
C VAL A 3 23.71 -0.67 28.52
N SER A 4 24.36 -1.80 28.80
CA SER A 4 24.80 -2.79 27.82
C SER A 4 23.63 -3.33 26.98
N THR A 5 22.51 -3.64 27.61
CA THR A 5 21.31 -4.15 26.93
C THR A 5 20.66 -3.10 26.04
N LEU A 6 20.62 -1.83 26.48
CA LEU A 6 20.04 -0.73 25.69
C LEU A 6 20.85 -0.48 24.41
N ASN A 7 22.18 -0.52 24.50
CA ASN A 7 23.07 -0.35 23.35
C ASN A 7 22.93 -1.49 22.33
N GLN A 8 22.73 -2.73 22.79
CA GLN A 8 22.47 -3.87 21.90
C GLN A 8 21.13 -3.70 21.17
N PHE A 9 20.06 -3.32 21.86
CA PHE A 9 18.77 -3.03 21.21
C PHE A 9 18.89 -1.92 20.16
N GLN A 10 19.58 -0.83 20.48
CA GLN A 10 19.76 0.29 19.55
C GLN A 10 20.56 -0.12 18.29
N SER A 11 21.59 -0.95 18.44
CA SER A 11 22.36 -1.51 17.32
C SER A 11 21.51 -2.42 16.43
N LEU A 12 20.69 -3.28 17.03
CA LEU A 12 19.76 -4.14 16.29
C LEU A 12 18.72 -3.30 15.52
N MET A 13 18.14 -2.29 16.16
CA MET A 13 17.18 -1.40 15.47
C MET A 13 17.82 -0.62 14.32
N GLY A 14 19.06 -0.15 14.48
CA GLY A 14 19.81 0.50 13.41
C GLY A 14 20.18 -0.44 12.26
N THR A 15 20.42 -1.71 12.56
CA THR A 15 20.74 -2.72 11.55
C THR A 15 19.51 -3.16 10.76
N TYR A 16 18.37 -3.38 11.43
CA TYR A 16 17.14 -3.92 10.83
C TYR A 16 16.11 -2.86 10.40
N TRP A 17 16.54 -1.61 10.22
CA TRP A 17 15.66 -0.52 9.80
C TRP A 17 14.85 -0.83 8.51
N PHE A 18 15.46 -1.58 7.57
CA PHE A 18 14.82 -2.00 6.31
C PHE A 18 13.65 -2.96 6.51
N VAL A 19 13.59 -3.70 7.63
CA VAL A 19 12.48 -4.60 7.95
C VAL A 19 11.19 -3.80 8.14
N TRP A 20 11.28 -2.65 8.82
CA TRP A 20 10.14 -1.74 8.99
C TRP A 20 9.63 -1.18 7.67
N ILE A 21 10.56 -0.87 6.74
CA ILE A 21 10.19 -0.44 5.39
C ILE A 21 9.50 -1.56 4.63
N ALA A 22 10.02 -2.79 4.69
CA ALA A 22 9.39 -3.93 4.02
C ALA A 22 7.98 -4.20 4.56
N ILE A 23 7.80 -4.15 5.88
CA ILE A 23 6.49 -4.32 6.54
C ILE A 23 5.49 -3.26 6.08
N ALA A 24 5.92 -2.01 5.88
CA ALA A 24 5.05 -0.95 5.37
C ALA A 24 4.78 -1.06 3.86
N LEU A 25 5.81 -1.41 3.08
CA LEU A 25 5.80 -1.33 1.62
C LEU A 25 5.10 -2.53 0.98
N ILE A 26 5.27 -3.75 1.52
CA ILE A 26 4.59 -4.95 1.02
C ILE A 26 3.07 -4.79 0.97
N PRO A 27 2.37 -4.46 2.07
CA PRO A 27 0.92 -4.28 2.04
C PRO A 27 0.49 -3.12 1.14
N ALA A 28 1.27 -2.03 1.08
CA ALA A 28 1.01 -0.92 0.16
C ALA A 28 1.04 -1.38 -1.31
N VAL A 29 2.06 -2.14 -1.71
CA VAL A 29 2.16 -2.72 -3.06
C VAL A 29 0.98 -3.66 -3.35
N ILE A 30 0.64 -4.54 -2.41
CA ILE A 30 -0.49 -5.47 -2.56
C ILE A 30 -1.80 -4.69 -2.81
N MET A 31 -2.04 -3.63 -2.03
CA MET A 31 -3.23 -2.79 -2.18
C MET A 31 -3.24 -1.98 -3.47
N GLY A 32 -2.07 -1.49 -3.91
CA GLY A 32 -1.91 -0.87 -5.22
C GLY A 32 -2.23 -1.84 -6.37
N ILE A 33 -1.81 -3.11 -6.27
CA ILE A 33 -2.13 -4.14 -7.27
C ILE A 33 -3.63 -4.42 -7.30
N PHE A 34 -4.29 -4.54 -6.14
CA PHE A 34 -5.73 -4.80 -6.07
C PHE A 34 -6.55 -3.66 -6.67
N THR A 35 -6.25 -2.41 -6.30
CA THR A 35 -6.90 -1.23 -6.88
C THR A 35 -6.69 -1.12 -8.38
N ALA A 36 -5.47 -1.32 -8.87
CA ALA A 36 -5.19 -1.31 -10.31
C ALA A 36 -5.98 -2.39 -11.08
N LYS A 37 -6.05 -3.61 -10.54
CA LYS A 37 -6.81 -4.71 -11.14
C LYS A 37 -8.32 -4.42 -11.15
N LEU A 38 -8.85 -3.83 -10.08
CA LEU A 38 -10.27 -3.51 -9.95
C LEU A 38 -10.67 -2.36 -10.87
N ALA A 39 -9.83 -1.32 -10.96
CA ALA A 39 -9.98 -0.23 -11.91
C ALA A 39 -9.95 -0.72 -13.37
N LYS A 40 -9.00 -1.61 -13.71
CA LYS A 40 -8.91 -2.20 -15.06
C LYS A 40 -10.17 -2.95 -15.45
N LYS A 41 -10.77 -3.71 -14.52
CA LYS A 41 -12.06 -4.38 -14.74
C LYS A 41 -13.21 -3.40 -14.99
N LYS A 42 -13.16 -2.22 -14.38
CA LYS A 42 -14.15 -1.14 -14.58
C LYS A 42 -13.88 -0.30 -15.84
N GLY A 43 -12.78 -0.55 -16.57
CA GLY A 43 -12.39 0.21 -17.77
C GLY A 43 -11.46 1.40 -17.51
N TYR A 44 -10.93 1.54 -16.29
CA TYR A 44 -10.01 2.61 -15.93
C TYR A 44 -8.55 2.14 -15.88
N HIS A 45 -7.63 3.00 -16.30
CA HIS A 45 -6.19 2.78 -16.24
C HIS A 45 -5.54 3.68 -15.18
N GLY A 46 -4.46 3.22 -14.53
CA GLY A 46 -3.59 4.07 -13.71
C GLY A 46 -3.85 4.12 -12.19
N TYR A 47 -4.74 3.31 -11.63
CA TYR A 47 -5.15 3.39 -10.21
C TYR A 47 -4.25 2.64 -9.21
N PHE A 48 -3.05 2.22 -9.63
CA PHE A 48 -2.08 1.56 -8.74
C PHE A 48 -1.66 2.48 -7.60
N PHE A 49 -1.28 3.72 -7.92
CA PHE A 49 -0.82 4.68 -6.93
C PHE A 49 -1.90 5.05 -5.92
N THR A 50 -3.16 4.99 -6.34
CA THR A 50 -4.30 5.27 -5.46
C THR A 50 -4.39 4.23 -4.33
N GLY A 51 -4.28 2.94 -4.62
CA GLY A 51 -4.22 1.93 -3.55
C GLY A 51 -2.86 1.83 -2.87
N PHE A 52 -1.77 2.22 -3.54
CA PHE A 52 -0.44 2.19 -2.94
C PHE A 52 -0.28 3.22 -1.81
N PHE A 53 -0.69 4.48 -2.04
CA PHE A 53 -0.55 5.54 -1.04
C PHE A 53 -1.74 5.62 -0.08
N PHE A 54 -2.96 5.42 -0.57
CA PHE A 54 -4.17 5.56 0.24
C PHE A 54 -4.72 4.22 0.76
N ASN A 55 -4.06 3.11 0.46
CA ASN A 55 -4.37 1.78 0.98
C ASN A 55 -5.88 1.48 0.89
N LEU A 56 -6.56 1.28 2.02
CA LEU A 56 -7.99 0.99 2.09
C LEU A 56 -8.87 2.10 1.52
N ILE A 57 -8.52 3.37 1.75
CA ILE A 57 -9.27 4.52 1.24
C ILE A 57 -9.22 4.54 -0.29
N GLY A 58 -8.04 4.26 -0.86
CA GLY A 58 -7.87 4.14 -2.31
C GLY A 58 -8.68 2.99 -2.91
N LEU A 59 -8.81 1.88 -2.18
CA LEU A 59 -9.66 0.76 -2.59
C LEU A 59 -11.14 1.13 -2.61
N ILE A 60 -11.66 1.73 -1.54
CA ILE A 60 -13.06 2.16 -1.45
C ILE A 60 -13.39 3.14 -2.58
N TYR A 61 -12.48 4.07 -2.87
CA TYR A 61 -12.62 5.00 -3.99
C TYR A 61 -12.77 4.28 -5.34
N VAL A 62 -11.88 3.31 -5.64
CA VAL A 62 -11.95 2.55 -6.89
C VAL A 62 -13.19 1.66 -6.97
N VAL A 63 -13.64 1.12 -5.83
CA VAL A 63 -14.89 0.35 -5.74
C VAL A 63 -16.10 1.23 -6.08
N GLY A 64 -16.11 2.47 -5.60
CA GLY A 64 -17.18 3.45 -5.84
C GLY A 64 -17.23 4.03 -7.26
N LEU A 65 -16.18 3.84 -8.08
CA LEU A 65 -16.20 4.32 -9.46
C LEU A 65 -17.28 3.60 -10.30
N PRO A 66 -18.10 4.33 -11.07
CA PRO A 66 -19.05 3.73 -12.01
C PRO A 66 -18.30 3.00 -13.13
N LEU A 67 -18.88 1.96 -13.72
CA LEU A 67 -18.29 1.28 -14.87
C LEU A 67 -18.10 2.28 -16.01
N SER A 68 -16.95 2.23 -16.68
CA SER A 68 -16.67 3.14 -17.80
C SER A 68 -17.63 2.96 -18.97
N ARG A 69 -18.28 1.79 -19.10
CA ARG A 69 -19.28 1.51 -20.12
C ARG A 69 -20.57 2.31 -19.90
N ASP A 70 -20.98 2.47 -18.64
CA ASP A 70 -22.21 3.18 -18.26
C ASP A 70 -22.05 4.71 -18.32
N ARG A 71 -20.89 5.20 -18.78
CA ARG A 71 -20.55 6.63 -18.88
C ARG A 71 -20.64 7.15 -20.33
N GLN A 72 -20.85 6.25 -21.30
CA GLN A 72 -20.93 6.57 -22.73
C GLN A 72 -22.37 6.60 -23.25
N ASP A 73 -23.35 6.26 -22.41
CA ASP A 73 -24.79 6.41 -22.65
C ASP A 73 -25.30 7.72 -22.01
#